data_AF-A0A2J7RD78-F1
#
_entry.id   AF-A0A2J7RD78-F1
#
_cell.length_a   1.000
_cell.length_b   1.000
_cell.length_c   1.000
_cell.angle_alpha   90.00
_cell.angle_beta   90.00
_cell.angle_gamma   90.00
#
_symmetry.space_group_name_H-M   'P 1'
#
loop_
_entity.id
_entity.type
_entity.pdbx_description
1 polymer ?
#
loop_
_entity_poly.entity_id
_entity_poly.type
_entity_poly.pdbx_seq_one_letter_code
_entity_poly.pdbx_strand_id
1 'polypeptide(L)'
;MNVVMVIYIRYRQIDEYYRSYALTSAVIKHNKIALWTGFLSCFGLSLVANFQETNVIIVHLTGAFLCFGLGTVYIWLQAICSYYLHPLANGIIMAHMRVVLAMVCTIFFILLSITGVISHLEFHGKDPRKWYPEDGGWEMHVASTVSEWIVATSFCVFILSFVQEFRTINLEEPQIFLTLERNRTSSDNSEASPIIDQSSTADEVNVIVSQEDEMNRGSDQLPHSVVIIASTPSSPSNVRNDLHSITPSNASAGQQTSELVPSKLLSLSLSLLVAAFFQAIRCLTEFIEDMFRTLHCELDME
;
A
#
# COMPACT_ATOMS: atom_id res chain seq x y z
N MET A 1 -8.26 7.30 7.75
CA MET A 1 -6.89 7.54 8.25
C MET A 1 -5.99 7.85 7.07
N ASN A 2 -5.28 8.97 7.06
CA ASN A 2 -4.40 9.36 5.95
C ASN A 2 -3.16 8.43 5.90
N VAL A 3 -2.72 7.98 4.73
CA VAL A 3 -1.57 7.04 4.60
C VAL A 3 -0.29 7.63 5.19
N VAL A 4 -0.07 8.94 5.07
CA VAL A 4 1.06 9.63 5.72
C VAL A 4 1.02 9.47 7.24
N MET A 5 -0.17 9.53 7.84
CA MET A 5 -0.37 9.33 9.27
C MET A 5 -0.06 7.88 9.67
N VAL A 6 -0.47 6.89 8.87
CA VAL A 6 -0.12 5.47 9.08
C VAL A 6 1.39 5.30 9.13
N ILE A 7 2.11 5.87 8.16
CA ILE A 7 3.57 5.77 8.06
C ILE A 7 4.24 6.41 9.27
N TYR A 8 3.77 7.57 9.70
CA TYR A 8 4.28 8.25 10.88
C TYR A 8 4.02 7.46 12.17
N ILE A 9 2.79 6.96 12.36
CA ILE A 9 2.45 6.13 13.52
C ILE A 9 3.32 4.88 13.56
N ARG A 10 3.51 4.20 12.41
CA ARG A 10 4.39 3.03 12.32
C ARG A 10 5.83 3.35 12.70
N TYR A 11 6.35 4.48 12.22
CA TYR A 11 7.68 4.94 12.59
C TYR A 11 7.80 5.17 14.10
N ARG A 12 6.83 5.86 14.71
CA ARG A 12 6.81 6.13 16.16
C ARG A 12 6.68 4.84 16.98
N GLN A 13 5.85 3.91 16.54
CA GLN A 13 5.69 2.60 17.17
C GLN A 13 7.05 1.88 17.25
N ILE A 14 7.77 1.76 16.13
CA ILE A 14 9.08 1.09 16.10
C ILE A 14 10.14 1.85 16.93
N ASP A 15 10.12 3.20 16.91
CA ASP A 15 11.02 4.03 17.73
C ASP A 15 10.79 3.79 19.23
N GLU A 16 9.53 3.64 19.65
CA GLU A 16 9.20 3.36 21.04
C GLU A 16 9.65 1.95 21.46
N TYR A 17 9.36 0.91 20.67
CA TYR A 17 9.85 -0.44 20.95
C TYR A 17 11.39 -0.49 21.08
N TYR A 18 12.10 0.28 20.24
CA TYR A 18 13.55 0.41 20.38
C TYR A 18 13.94 1.02 21.73
N ARG A 19 13.27 2.10 22.17
CA ARG A 19 13.56 2.77 23.45
C ARG A 19 13.25 1.90 24.66
N SER A 20 12.11 1.20 24.64
CA SER A 20 11.65 0.41 25.80
C SER A 20 12.39 -0.93 25.92
N TYR A 21 12.78 -1.55 24.80
CA TYR A 21 13.33 -2.92 24.78
C TYR A 21 14.78 -3.00 24.25
N ALA A 22 15.45 -1.87 24.02
CA ALA A 22 16.86 -1.79 23.58
C ALA A 22 17.16 -2.65 22.33
N LEU A 23 16.32 -2.56 21.31
CA LEU A 23 16.53 -3.24 20.01
C LEU A 23 17.87 -2.81 19.36
N THR A 24 18.30 -3.51 18.31
CA THR A 24 19.57 -3.20 17.63
C THR A 24 19.54 -1.82 16.96
N SER A 25 20.64 -1.06 17.02
CA SER A 25 20.77 0.28 16.38
C SER A 25 20.51 0.27 14.87
N ALA A 26 20.71 -0.87 14.22
CA ALA A 26 20.37 -1.06 12.81
C ALA A 26 18.87 -0.83 12.56
N VAL A 27 17.97 -1.25 13.46
CA VAL A 27 16.52 -1.10 13.32
C VAL A 27 16.13 0.38 13.24
N ILE A 28 16.74 1.24 14.05
CA ILE A 28 16.48 2.69 13.99
C ILE A 28 16.85 3.25 12.62
N LYS A 29 18.01 2.85 12.07
CA LYS A 29 18.46 3.33 10.77
C LYS A 29 17.48 2.92 9.68
N HIS A 30 17.06 1.66 9.65
CA HIS A 30 16.06 1.16 8.70
C HIS A 30 14.71 1.88 8.88
N ASN A 31 14.27 2.09 10.12
CA ASN A 31 13.02 2.77 10.43
C ASN A 31 13.02 4.25 9.97
N LYS A 32 14.13 4.98 10.17
CA LYS A 32 14.29 6.36 9.66
C LYS A 32 14.31 6.42 8.15
N ILE A 33 15.00 5.49 7.47
CA ILE A 33 14.99 5.40 6.01
C ILE A 33 13.56 5.12 5.52
N ALA A 34 12.87 4.16 6.17
CA ALA A 34 11.48 3.82 5.85
C ALA A 34 10.54 5.03 6.00
N LEU A 35 10.70 5.84 7.04
CA LEU A 35 9.91 7.07 7.20
C LEU A 35 10.02 7.98 5.98
N TRP A 36 11.26 8.27 5.54
CA TRP A 36 11.50 9.16 4.41
C TRP A 36 11.03 8.57 3.08
N THR A 37 11.29 7.28 2.83
CA THR A 37 10.82 6.62 1.61
C THR A 37 9.29 6.54 1.57
N GLY A 38 8.66 6.31 2.72
CA GLY A 38 7.22 6.30 2.88
C GLY A 38 6.58 7.67 2.61
N PHE A 39 7.14 8.75 3.16
CA PHE A 39 6.66 10.11 2.87
C PHE A 39 6.82 10.48 1.41
N LEU A 40 7.95 10.13 0.80
CA LEU A 40 8.19 10.40 -0.62
C LEU A 40 7.29 9.54 -1.53
N SER A 41 6.95 8.32 -1.11
CA SER A 41 5.93 7.49 -1.76
C SER A 41 4.52 8.11 -1.69
N CYS A 42 4.10 8.61 -0.52
CA CYS A 42 2.84 9.34 -0.37
C CYS A 42 2.80 10.63 -1.22
N PHE A 43 3.93 11.31 -1.36
CA PHE A 43 4.03 12.44 -2.28
C PHE A 43 3.82 11.99 -3.73
N GLY A 44 4.43 10.87 -4.14
CA GLY A 44 4.17 10.24 -5.43
C GLY A 44 2.70 9.91 -5.68
N LEU A 45 2.01 9.34 -4.67
CA LEU A 45 0.57 9.07 -4.73
C LEU A 45 -0.24 10.35 -4.99
N SER A 46 0.12 11.46 -4.34
CA SER A 46 -0.51 12.76 -4.59
C SER A 46 -0.28 13.23 -6.03
N LEU A 47 0.92 13.04 -6.59
CA LEU A 47 1.19 13.40 -7.99
C LEU A 47 0.34 12.58 -8.96
N VAL A 48 0.29 11.25 -8.81
CA VAL A 48 -0.53 10.36 -9.66
C VAL A 48 -2.01 10.74 -9.60
N ALA A 49 -2.52 11.05 -8.40
CA ALA A 49 -3.93 11.40 -8.19
C ALA A 49 -4.32 12.77 -8.79
N ASN A 50 -3.39 13.73 -8.82
CA ASN A 50 -3.67 15.09 -9.28
C ASN A 50 -3.27 15.33 -10.74
N PHE A 51 -2.25 14.64 -11.24
CA PHE A 51 -1.76 14.76 -12.61
C PHE A 51 -2.08 13.49 -13.38
N GLN A 52 -3.18 13.51 -14.12
CA GLN A 52 -3.60 12.41 -14.97
C GLN A 52 -2.58 12.15 -16.08
N GLU A 53 -2.37 10.87 -16.41
CA GLU A 53 -1.47 10.41 -17.48
C GLU A 53 -1.72 11.14 -18.80
N THR A 54 -3.00 11.39 -19.12
CA THR A 54 -3.44 11.99 -20.39
C THR A 54 -3.15 13.49 -20.51
N ASN A 55 -2.92 14.19 -19.40
CA ASN A 55 -2.69 15.64 -19.39
C ASN A 55 -1.21 15.96 -19.21
N VAL A 56 -0.54 15.29 -18.25
CA VAL A 56 0.86 15.57 -17.92
C VAL A 56 1.62 14.28 -17.62
N ILE A 57 1.83 13.46 -18.67
CA ILE A 57 2.43 12.13 -18.58
C ILE A 57 3.76 12.09 -17.81
N ILE A 58 4.63 13.09 -18.01
CA ILE A 58 5.95 13.12 -17.34
C ILE A 58 5.80 13.23 -15.82
N VAL A 59 4.88 14.08 -15.35
CA VAL A 59 4.61 14.24 -13.91
C VAL A 59 3.90 13.01 -13.37
N HIS A 60 2.97 12.43 -14.13
CA HIS A 60 2.28 11.20 -13.76
C HIS A 60 3.26 10.03 -13.58
N LEU A 61 4.13 9.78 -14.56
CA LEU A 61 5.14 8.73 -14.49
C LEU A 61 6.13 8.98 -13.35
N THR A 62 6.58 10.22 -13.16
CA THR A 62 7.42 10.58 -11.99
C THR A 62 6.70 10.23 -10.68
N GLY A 63 5.40 10.58 -10.58
CA GLY A 63 4.56 10.22 -9.45
C GLY A 63 4.45 8.72 -9.26
N ALA A 64 4.26 7.95 -10.32
CA ALA A 64 4.12 6.49 -10.28
C ALA A 64 5.42 5.81 -9.80
N PHE A 65 6.58 6.25 -10.30
CA PHE A 65 7.88 5.77 -9.83
C PHE A 65 8.14 6.11 -8.36
N LEU A 66 7.80 7.31 -7.91
CA LEU A 66 7.90 7.68 -6.50
C LEU A 66 6.93 6.85 -5.65
N CYS A 67 5.67 6.71 -6.08
CA CYS A 67 4.62 5.97 -5.37
C CYS A 67 4.98 4.49 -5.23
N PHE A 68 5.11 3.78 -6.34
CA PHE A 68 5.32 2.34 -6.36
C PHE A 68 6.77 1.94 -6.12
N GLY A 69 7.74 2.67 -6.67
CA GLY A 69 9.16 2.37 -6.49
C GLY A 69 9.61 2.57 -5.05
N LEU A 70 9.45 3.78 -4.50
CA LEU A 70 9.82 4.05 -3.11
C LEU A 70 8.85 3.41 -2.12
N GLY A 71 7.59 3.21 -2.51
CA GLY A 71 6.66 2.37 -1.75
C GLY A 71 7.17 0.95 -1.60
N THR A 72 7.73 0.36 -2.67
CA THR A 72 8.32 -1.00 -2.63
C THR A 72 9.49 -1.05 -1.66
N VAL A 73 10.37 -0.03 -1.68
CA VAL A 73 11.45 0.09 -0.70
C VAL A 73 10.89 0.20 0.73
N TYR A 74 9.85 1.01 0.94
CA TYR A 74 9.20 1.15 2.24
C TYR A 74 8.68 -0.18 2.79
N ILE A 75 7.93 -0.95 2.00
CA ILE A 75 7.34 -2.21 2.47
C ILE A 75 8.41 -3.28 2.75
N TRP A 76 9.52 -3.30 2.01
CA TRP A 76 10.67 -4.17 2.31
C TRP A 76 11.31 -3.83 3.65
N LEU A 77 11.58 -2.54 3.90
CA LEU A 77 12.13 -2.08 5.17
C LEU A 77 11.16 -2.42 6.33
N GLN A 78 9.86 -2.24 6.13
CA GLN A 78 8.86 -2.59 7.14
C GLN A 78 8.70 -4.10 7.36
N ALA A 79 8.86 -4.92 6.31
CA ALA A 79 8.88 -6.38 6.45
C ALA A 79 10.09 -6.83 7.29
N ILE A 80 11.28 -6.26 7.05
CA ILE A 80 12.47 -6.49 7.88
C ILE A 80 12.23 -6.05 9.33
N CYS A 81 11.70 -4.84 9.53
CA CYS A 81 11.34 -4.34 10.86
C CYS A 81 10.34 -5.27 11.57
N SER A 82 9.43 -5.93 10.84
CA SER A 82 8.44 -6.82 11.44
C SER A 82 9.08 -8.02 12.15
N TYR A 83 10.18 -8.59 11.62
CA TYR A 83 10.94 -9.64 12.30
C TYR A 83 11.67 -9.13 13.55
N TYR A 84 12.21 -7.91 13.51
CA TYR A 84 12.81 -7.32 14.71
C TYR A 84 11.78 -7.02 15.81
N LEU A 85 10.52 -6.81 15.43
CA LEU A 85 9.41 -6.57 16.36
C LEU A 85 8.73 -7.87 16.80
N HIS A 86 9.09 -9.03 16.26
CA HIS A 86 8.62 -10.31 16.74
C HIS A 86 9.38 -10.74 18.01
N PRO A 87 8.72 -11.26 19.05
CA PRO A 87 7.27 -11.45 19.23
C PRO A 87 6.55 -10.26 19.91
N LEU A 88 7.25 -9.13 20.13
CA LEU A 88 6.77 -8.01 20.96
C LEU A 88 5.54 -7.27 20.41
N ALA A 89 5.46 -7.06 19.10
CA ALA A 89 4.38 -6.29 18.47
C ALA A 89 3.52 -7.11 17.50
N ASN A 90 4.11 -8.13 16.88
CA ASN A 90 3.44 -8.96 15.89
C ASN A 90 3.89 -10.41 16.01
N GLY A 91 3.03 -11.34 15.60
CA GLY A 91 3.36 -12.77 15.48
C GLY A 91 4.14 -13.08 14.20
N ILE A 92 4.88 -14.19 14.19
CA ILE A 92 5.78 -14.56 13.09
C ILE A 92 5.06 -14.71 11.74
N ILE A 93 3.81 -15.20 11.74
CA ILE A 93 2.97 -15.34 10.55
C ILE A 93 2.73 -13.98 9.87
N MET A 94 2.55 -12.92 10.65
CA MET A 94 2.35 -11.57 10.11
C MET A 94 3.63 -11.03 9.46
N ALA A 95 4.80 -11.32 10.05
CA ALA A 95 6.09 -10.97 9.45
C ALA A 95 6.30 -11.69 8.10
N HIS A 96 5.99 -12.99 8.01
CA HIS A 96 6.04 -13.74 6.76
C HIS A 96 5.08 -13.20 5.70
N MET A 97 3.82 -12.95 6.08
CA MET A 97 2.82 -12.41 5.16
C MET A 97 3.25 -11.06 4.57
N ARG A 98 3.90 -10.20 5.36
CA ARG A 98 4.48 -8.93 4.87
C ARG A 98 5.61 -9.13 3.86
N VAL A 99 6.47 -10.13 4.05
CA VAL A 99 7.52 -10.47 3.06
C VAL A 99 6.87 -10.96 1.76
N VAL A 100 5.86 -11.83 1.84
CA VAL A 100 5.15 -12.31 0.65
C VAL A 100 4.52 -11.15 -0.12
N LEU A 101 3.85 -10.22 0.57
CA LEU A 101 3.31 -9.01 -0.06
C LEU A 101 4.41 -8.13 -0.68
N ALA A 102 5.56 -7.97 -0.01
CA ALA A 102 6.68 -7.20 -0.56
C ALA A 102 7.27 -7.84 -1.83
N MET A 103 7.38 -9.17 -1.86
CA MET A 103 7.78 -9.94 -3.04
C MET A 103 6.78 -9.76 -4.18
N VAL A 104 5.48 -9.93 -3.93
CA VAL A 104 4.41 -9.74 -4.92
C VAL A 104 4.47 -8.31 -5.49
N CYS A 105 4.52 -7.28 -4.64
CA CYS A 105 4.66 -5.90 -5.08
C CYS A 105 5.89 -5.70 -5.98
N THR A 106 7.04 -6.27 -5.62
CA THR A 106 8.29 -6.11 -6.38
C THR A 106 8.17 -6.75 -7.76
N ILE A 107 7.65 -7.98 -7.84
CA ILE A 107 7.47 -8.70 -9.10
C ILE A 107 6.53 -7.92 -10.01
N PHE A 108 5.33 -7.57 -9.52
CA PHE A 108 4.35 -6.88 -10.35
C PHE A 108 4.72 -5.44 -10.66
N PHE A 109 5.53 -4.76 -9.83
CA PHE A 109 6.09 -3.45 -10.16
C PHE A 109 7.08 -3.53 -11.33
N ILE A 110 7.93 -4.56 -11.37
CA ILE A 110 8.83 -4.81 -12.50
C ILE A 110 8.03 -5.14 -13.76
N LEU A 111 7.02 -6.02 -13.65
CA LEU A 111 6.13 -6.34 -14.76
C LEU A 111 5.43 -5.09 -15.30
N LEU A 112 4.76 -4.32 -14.42
CA LEU A 112 4.13 -3.04 -14.73
C LEU A 112 5.08 -2.10 -15.48
N SER A 113 6.31 -1.95 -14.98
CA SER A 113 7.29 -1.04 -15.56
C SER A 113 7.70 -1.48 -16.97
N ILE A 114 7.97 -2.78 -17.16
CA ILE A 114 8.42 -3.30 -18.46
C ILE A 114 7.27 -3.33 -19.46
N THR A 115 6.12 -3.89 -19.08
CA THR A 115 4.97 -3.99 -20.00
C THR A 115 4.38 -2.62 -20.31
N GLY A 116 4.38 -1.69 -19.34
CA GLY A 116 3.97 -0.30 -19.55
C GLY A 116 4.84 0.40 -20.59
N VAL A 117 6.18 0.32 -20.46
CA VAL A 117 7.11 0.91 -21.44
C VAL A 117 6.93 0.29 -22.82
N ILE A 118 6.86 -1.05 -22.92
CA ILE A 118 6.67 -1.73 -24.22
C ILE A 118 5.34 -1.31 -24.85
N SER A 119 4.25 -1.25 -24.08
CA SER A 119 2.94 -0.86 -24.59
C SER A 119 2.94 0.53 -25.21
N HIS A 120 3.63 1.49 -24.58
CA HIS A 120 3.76 2.86 -25.08
C HIS A 120 4.66 2.96 -26.32
N LEU A 121 5.70 2.12 -26.41
CA LEU A 121 6.58 2.07 -27.59
C LEU A 121 5.90 1.45 -28.81
N GLU A 122 5.02 0.46 -28.60
CA GLU A 122 4.26 -0.23 -29.64
C GLU A 122 2.92 0.45 -29.97
N PHE A 123 2.58 1.57 -29.31
CA PHE A 123 1.31 2.23 -29.55
C PHE A 123 1.36 3.10 -30.81
N HIS A 124 0.43 2.84 -31.75
CA HIS A 124 0.29 3.58 -33.00
C HIS A 124 -1.08 4.27 -33.14
N GLY A 125 -1.93 4.18 -32.11
CA GLY A 125 -3.27 4.75 -32.09
C GLY A 125 -3.26 6.28 -32.10
N LYS A 126 -4.36 6.89 -32.55
CA LYS A 126 -4.49 8.37 -32.63
C LYS A 126 -4.86 9.03 -31.30
N ASP A 127 -5.55 8.30 -30.41
CA ASP A 127 -6.03 8.81 -29.12
C ASP A 127 -5.49 7.92 -27.99
N PRO A 128 -4.53 8.39 -27.18
CA PRO A 128 -3.94 7.61 -26.07
C PRO A 128 -4.94 7.19 -24.99
N ARG A 129 -6.17 7.72 -25.02
CA ARG A 129 -7.26 7.33 -24.11
C ARG A 129 -8.05 6.12 -24.59
N LYS A 130 -7.92 5.78 -25.87
CA LYS A 130 -8.69 4.70 -26.49
C LYS A 130 -7.70 3.69 -27.03
N TRP A 131 -7.68 2.56 -26.36
CA TRP A 131 -6.83 1.45 -26.70
C TRP A 131 -7.71 0.38 -27.36
N TYR A 132 -7.32 -0.08 -28.55
CA TYR A 132 -7.92 -1.22 -29.23
C TYR A 132 -6.82 -2.23 -29.61
N PRO A 133 -7.16 -3.52 -29.80
CA PRO A 133 -6.19 -4.52 -30.26
C PRO A 133 -5.45 -4.14 -31.55
N GLU A 134 -6.09 -3.30 -32.38
CA GLU A 134 -5.57 -2.83 -33.66
C GLU A 134 -4.52 -1.72 -33.52
N ASP A 135 -4.45 -1.03 -32.38
CA ASP A 135 -3.56 0.11 -32.16
C ASP A 135 -2.11 -0.30 -31.82
N GLY A 136 -1.84 -1.60 -31.67
CA GLY A 136 -0.55 -2.13 -31.22
C GLY A 136 -0.30 -1.95 -29.72
N GLY A 137 0.54 -2.81 -29.13
CA GLY A 137 0.84 -2.76 -27.69
C GLY A 137 -0.33 -3.09 -26.75
N TRP A 138 -1.52 -3.41 -27.26
CA TRP A 138 -2.74 -3.66 -26.47
C TRP A 138 -2.57 -4.73 -25.39
N GLU A 139 -1.98 -5.88 -25.72
CA GLU A 139 -1.77 -6.96 -24.75
C GLU A 139 -0.84 -6.52 -23.61
N MET A 140 0.22 -5.78 -23.96
CA MET A 140 1.18 -5.24 -23.00
C MET A 140 0.55 -4.14 -22.14
N HIS A 141 -0.34 -3.33 -22.73
CA HIS A 141 -1.12 -2.34 -22.00
C HIS A 141 -2.03 -3.02 -20.98
N VAL A 142 -2.82 -4.02 -21.39
CA VAL A 142 -3.67 -4.80 -20.47
C VAL A 142 -2.85 -5.47 -19.36
N ALA A 143 -1.71 -6.08 -19.70
CA ALA A 143 -0.81 -6.69 -18.71
C ALA A 143 -0.26 -5.66 -17.72
N SER A 144 0.07 -4.45 -18.20
CA SER A 144 0.51 -3.33 -17.35
C SER A 144 -0.61 -2.90 -16.40
N THR A 145 -1.84 -2.69 -16.90
CA THR A 145 -2.99 -2.28 -16.09
C THR A 145 -3.30 -3.33 -15.02
N VAL A 146 -3.36 -4.61 -15.38
CA VAL A 146 -3.60 -5.68 -14.39
C VAL A 146 -2.50 -5.70 -13.32
N SER A 147 -1.23 -5.55 -13.74
CA SER A 147 -0.10 -5.48 -12.81
C SER A 147 -0.20 -4.29 -11.86
N GLU A 148 -0.62 -3.13 -12.36
CA GLU A 148 -0.87 -1.92 -11.56
C GLU A 148 -1.89 -2.17 -10.45
N TRP A 149 -3.05 -2.73 -10.78
CA TRP A 149 -4.09 -3.05 -9.80
C TRP A 149 -3.62 -4.05 -8.74
N ILE A 150 -2.81 -5.03 -9.12
CA ILE A 150 -2.23 -6.00 -8.19
C ILE A 150 -1.25 -5.32 -7.24
N VAL A 151 -0.35 -4.46 -7.74
CA VAL A 151 0.59 -3.69 -6.92
C VAL A 151 -0.17 -2.77 -5.96
N ALA A 152 -1.14 -2.00 -6.46
CA ALA A 152 -1.93 -1.08 -5.65
C ALA A 152 -2.69 -1.81 -4.54
N THR A 153 -3.35 -2.93 -4.86
CA THR A 153 -4.07 -3.75 -3.89
C THR A 153 -3.11 -4.34 -2.85
N SER A 154 -1.96 -4.84 -3.28
CA SER A 154 -0.94 -5.40 -2.38
C SER A 154 -0.40 -4.35 -1.40
N PHE A 155 -0.18 -3.11 -1.84
CA PHE A 155 0.14 -2.00 -0.94
C PHE A 155 -0.97 -1.74 0.08
N CYS A 156 -2.24 -1.72 -0.35
CA CYS A 156 -3.36 -1.53 0.56
C CYS A 156 -3.41 -2.64 1.63
N VAL A 157 -3.30 -3.91 1.22
CA VAL A 157 -3.28 -5.05 2.16
C VAL A 157 -2.07 -4.96 3.10
N PHE A 158 -0.89 -4.58 2.61
CA PHE A 158 0.29 -4.40 3.44
C PHE A 158 0.07 -3.33 4.51
N ILE A 159 -0.48 -2.17 4.15
CA ILE A 159 -0.79 -1.10 5.10
C ILE A 159 -1.86 -1.56 6.10
N LEU A 160 -2.89 -2.27 5.64
CA LEU A 160 -3.94 -2.82 6.51
C LEU A 160 -3.40 -3.85 7.51
N SER A 161 -2.32 -4.55 7.17
CA SER A 161 -1.68 -5.48 8.10
C SER A 161 -1.19 -4.82 9.40
N PHE A 162 -0.99 -3.49 9.43
CA PHE A 162 -0.61 -2.76 10.64
C PHE A 162 -1.77 -2.48 11.58
N VAL A 163 -3.02 -2.55 11.12
CA VAL A 163 -4.19 -2.11 11.88
C VAL A 163 -4.31 -2.83 13.21
N GLN A 164 -4.07 -4.15 13.24
CA GLN A 164 -4.12 -4.93 14.48
C GLN A 164 -3.09 -4.44 15.51
N GLU A 165 -1.88 -4.12 15.07
CA GLU A 165 -0.82 -3.60 15.95
C GLU A 165 -1.10 -2.17 16.42
N PHE A 166 -1.81 -1.36 15.62
CA PHE A 166 -2.16 -0.01 16.03
C PHE A 166 -3.27 0.04 17.08
N ARG A 167 -4.08 -1.02 17.20
CA ARG A 167 -5.14 -1.10 18.21
C ARG A 167 -4.60 -1.18 19.65
N THR A 168 -3.33 -1.53 19.82
CA THR A 168 -2.68 -1.60 21.14
C THR A 168 -1.93 -0.32 21.51
N ILE A 169 -1.86 0.66 20.59
CA ILE A 169 -1.16 1.93 20.82
C ILE A 169 -2.12 2.92 21.51
N ASN A 170 -1.71 3.43 22.66
CA ASN A 170 -2.33 4.60 23.29
C ASN A 170 -1.46 5.83 23.00
N LEU A 171 -2.08 6.89 22.46
CA LEU A 171 -1.42 8.17 22.21
C LEU A 171 -1.78 9.12 23.36
N GLU A 172 -0.79 9.51 24.16
CA GLU A 172 -0.96 10.54 25.17
C GLU A 172 -0.78 11.93 24.53
N GLU A 173 -1.65 12.86 24.87
CA GLU A 173 -1.63 14.21 24.30
C GLU A 173 -0.42 15.03 24.82
N PRO A 174 0.19 15.88 23.98
CA PRO A 174 1.29 16.72 24.41
C PRO A 174 0.79 17.79 25.40
N GLN A 175 1.46 17.92 26.54
CA GLN A 175 1.15 18.97 27.52
C GLN A 175 1.50 20.35 26.95
N ILE A 176 0.51 21.22 26.80
CA ILE A 176 0.68 22.60 26.31
C ILE A 176 0.80 23.54 27.52
N PHE A 177 1.99 24.08 27.75
CA PHE A 177 2.21 25.12 28.75
C PHE A 177 2.05 26.49 28.10
N LEU A 178 0.98 27.22 28.46
CA LEU A 178 0.79 28.60 28.04
C LEU A 178 1.43 29.55 29.05
N THR A 179 2.61 30.07 28.73
CA THR A 179 3.22 31.16 29.50
C THR A 179 2.54 32.47 29.11
N LEU A 180 1.55 32.90 29.89
CA LEU A 180 0.97 34.23 29.74
C LEU A 180 1.91 35.26 30.38
N GLU A 181 2.69 35.97 29.56
CA GLU A 181 3.27 37.25 30.01
C GLU A 181 2.12 38.23 30.24
N ARG A 182 1.71 38.39 31.51
CA ARG A 182 0.90 39.53 31.91
C ARG A 182 1.74 40.77 31.71
N ASN A 183 1.51 41.48 30.60
CA ASN A 183 2.10 42.78 30.33
C ASN A 183 1.71 43.71 31.48
N ARG A 184 2.61 43.89 32.46
CA ARG A 184 2.50 44.95 33.45
C ARG A 184 2.73 46.25 32.67
N THR A 185 1.66 46.85 32.20
CA THR A 185 1.62 48.30 31.96
C THR A 185 1.80 48.97 33.33
N SER A 186 3.04 49.09 33.77
CA SER A 186 3.42 49.92 34.91
C SER A 186 4.05 51.17 34.35
N SER A 187 3.23 52.23 34.27
CA SER A 187 3.65 53.62 34.46
C SER A 187 2.42 54.44 34.84
N ASP A 188 1.77 54.10 35.96
CA ASP A 188 1.05 55.14 36.70
C ASP A 188 2.02 55.66 37.76
N ASN A 189 2.45 56.90 37.55
CA ASN A 189 3.28 57.65 38.47
C ASN A 189 2.41 58.10 39.65
N SER A 190 2.72 57.68 40.88
CA SER A 190 2.80 58.57 42.04
C SER A 190 3.10 57.82 43.34
N GLU A 191 4.21 58.26 43.94
CA GLU A 191 4.40 58.54 45.37
C GLU A 191 4.41 57.42 46.44
N ALA A 192 5.53 57.47 47.17
CA ALA A 192 5.71 57.29 48.62
C ALA A 192 5.69 55.87 49.24
N SER A 193 6.88 55.45 49.70
CA SER A 193 7.17 54.43 50.71
C SER A 193 6.59 54.78 52.11
N PRO A 194 6.83 53.98 53.17
CA PRO A 194 6.81 52.51 53.36
C PRO A 194 5.80 52.13 54.49
N ILE A 195 5.67 50.85 54.87
CA ILE A 195 5.46 50.31 56.25
C ILE A 195 4.77 48.92 56.24
N ILE A 196 5.52 47.92 56.74
CA ILE A 196 5.22 46.85 57.71
C ILE A 196 3.85 46.11 57.74
N ASP A 197 3.98 44.78 57.87
CA ASP A 197 3.15 43.76 58.55
C ASP A 197 2.14 42.88 57.79
N GLN A 198 2.43 41.58 57.89
CA GLN A 198 1.58 40.43 58.26
C GLN A 198 0.25 40.14 57.56
N SER A 199 0.17 38.85 57.18
CA SER A 199 -0.99 37.95 57.33
C SER A 199 -1.99 37.81 56.17
N SER A 200 -2.31 36.53 55.93
CA SER A 200 -3.61 35.99 55.55
C SER A 200 -3.97 35.81 54.05
N THR A 201 -3.89 34.54 53.66
CA THR A 201 -4.95 33.69 53.06
C THR A 201 -5.56 33.96 51.67
N ALA A 202 -5.64 32.84 50.93
CA ALA A 202 -6.64 32.44 49.92
C ALA A 202 -6.54 33.19 48.56
N ASP A 203 -6.56 32.53 47.40
CA ASP A 203 -7.55 31.54 47.01
C ASP A 203 -6.95 30.35 46.23
N GLU A 204 -7.39 29.16 46.68
CA GLU A 204 -7.41 27.90 45.97
C GLU A 204 -8.62 27.91 45.01
N VAL A 205 -8.43 27.60 43.72
CA VAL A 205 -9.54 27.32 42.80
C VAL A 205 -9.39 25.90 42.29
N ASN A 206 -10.15 25.02 42.94
CA ASN A 206 -10.34 23.63 42.61
C ASN A 206 -11.52 23.53 41.61
N VAL A 207 -11.33 22.88 40.45
CA VAL A 207 -12.41 22.62 39.49
C VAL A 207 -12.66 21.11 39.42
N ILE A 208 -13.73 20.70 40.12
CA ILE A 208 -14.36 19.38 40.03
C ILE A 208 -15.64 19.56 39.21
N VAL A 209 -15.85 18.76 38.16
CA VAL A 209 -17.17 18.32 37.62
C VAL A 209 -16.87 17.23 36.55
N SER A 210 -17.55 16.10 36.39
CA SER A 210 -18.46 15.24 37.17
C SER A 210 -18.62 13.96 36.35
N GLN A 211 -18.70 12.81 37.01
CA GLN A 211 -19.05 11.51 36.43
C GLN A 211 -20.57 11.30 36.56
N GLU A 212 -21.23 10.81 35.52
CA GLU A 212 -22.59 10.23 35.62
C GLU A 212 -22.57 8.82 35.03
N ASP A 213 -23.02 7.87 35.85
CA ASP A 213 -23.23 6.46 35.52
C ASP A 213 -24.72 6.15 35.28
N GLU A 214 -24.92 5.22 34.34
CA GLU A 214 -26.04 4.28 34.12
C GLU A 214 -27.49 4.76 33.86
N MET A 215 -28.04 4.32 32.73
CA MET A 215 -29.36 3.65 32.75
C MET A 215 -29.52 2.59 31.64
N ASN A 216 -29.72 1.37 32.12
CA ASN A 216 -30.11 0.12 31.47
C ASN A 216 -31.48 0.20 30.74
N ARG A 217 -31.54 -0.26 29.49
CA ARG A 217 -32.74 -0.88 28.89
C ARG A 217 -32.30 -2.02 27.96
N GLY A 218 -32.72 -3.23 28.30
CA GLY A 218 -32.40 -4.45 27.57
C GLY A 218 -33.36 -4.81 26.44
N SER A 219 -33.28 -6.10 26.12
CA SER A 219 -34.12 -6.95 25.25
C SER A 219 -33.94 -6.84 23.74
N ASP A 220 -33.27 -7.89 23.22
CA ASP A 220 -33.84 -8.87 22.28
C ASP A 220 -33.51 -8.82 20.77
N GLN A 221 -32.88 -9.94 20.36
CA GLN A 221 -33.16 -10.74 19.16
C GLN A 221 -32.58 -10.31 17.79
N LEU A 222 -31.50 -10.98 17.42
CA LEU A 222 -31.27 -11.57 16.09
C LEU A 222 -31.46 -13.11 16.22
N PRO A 223 -31.62 -13.92 15.16
CA PRO A 223 -31.62 -13.64 13.72
C PRO A 223 -32.80 -14.29 12.96
N HIS A 224 -33.10 -13.83 11.74
CA HIS A 224 -33.76 -14.71 10.76
C HIS A 224 -33.12 -14.57 9.37
N SER A 225 -32.50 -15.69 8.98
CA SER A 225 -32.04 -16.02 7.65
C SER A 225 -33.15 -15.91 6.61
N VAL A 226 -32.84 -15.34 5.45
CA VAL A 226 -33.63 -15.54 4.24
C VAL A 226 -32.70 -16.08 3.15
N VAL A 227 -32.85 -17.37 2.91
CA VAL A 227 -32.36 -18.11 1.75
C VAL A 227 -33.32 -17.82 0.59
N ILE A 228 -32.80 -17.35 -0.54
CA ILE A 228 -33.51 -17.43 -1.82
C ILE A 228 -32.59 -18.15 -2.81
N ILE A 229 -32.91 -19.42 -3.04
CA ILE A 229 -32.53 -20.19 -4.22
C ILE A 229 -33.78 -20.18 -5.10
N ALA A 230 -33.65 -19.82 -6.38
CA ALA A 230 -33.89 -20.73 -7.50
C ALA A 230 -34.12 -20.03 -8.85
N SER A 231 -33.69 -20.75 -9.88
CA SER A 231 -34.31 -20.87 -11.20
C SER A 231 -33.91 -19.89 -12.30
N THR A 232 -33.03 -20.42 -13.16
CA THR A 232 -32.98 -20.12 -14.59
C THR A 232 -34.28 -20.50 -15.31
N PRO A 233 -34.58 -19.83 -16.43
CA PRO A 233 -35.31 -20.49 -17.51
C PRO A 233 -34.54 -20.46 -18.84
N SER A 234 -34.27 -21.67 -19.32
CA SER A 234 -34.46 -22.15 -20.70
C SER A 234 -34.57 -21.15 -21.86
N SER A 235 -33.70 -21.37 -22.86
CA SER A 235 -33.88 -21.03 -24.28
C SER A 235 -35.24 -21.48 -24.84
N PRO A 236 -35.61 -20.92 -26.01
CA PRO A 236 -35.87 -21.79 -27.14
C PRO A 236 -35.20 -21.35 -28.45
N SER A 237 -34.88 -22.38 -29.21
CA SER A 237 -34.44 -22.46 -30.60
C SER A 237 -35.42 -21.87 -31.63
N ASN A 238 -34.88 -21.32 -32.72
CA ASN A 238 -35.28 -21.58 -34.13
C ASN A 238 -34.24 -20.92 -35.05
N VAL A 239 -33.44 -21.68 -35.82
CA VAL A 239 -33.72 -22.19 -37.18
C VAL A 239 -33.97 -21.07 -38.20
N ARG A 240 -33.01 -20.81 -39.10
CA ARG A 240 -33.06 -21.24 -40.51
C ARG A 240 -31.77 -20.89 -41.29
N ASN A 241 -31.43 -21.82 -42.18
CA ASN A 241 -30.34 -21.84 -43.15
C ASN A 241 -30.51 -20.81 -44.29
N ASP A 242 -29.39 -20.50 -44.95
CA ASP A 242 -29.11 -20.57 -46.40
C ASP A 242 -28.04 -19.52 -46.76
N LEU A 243 -27.15 -19.61 -47.74
CA LEU A 243 -26.46 -20.62 -48.57
C LEU A 243 -25.51 -19.80 -49.49
N HIS A 244 -24.46 -20.41 -50.06
CA HIS A 244 -23.52 -19.95 -51.11
C HIS A 244 -22.28 -19.14 -50.66
N SER A 245 -21.04 -19.34 -51.14
CA SER A 245 -20.41 -20.19 -52.18
C SER A 245 -18.86 -20.06 -52.03
N ILE A 246 -18.09 -21.13 -51.85
CA ILE A 246 -17.21 -21.86 -52.81
C ILE A 246 -16.14 -21.05 -53.60
N THR A 247 -14.90 -21.04 -53.07
CA THR A 247 -13.53 -21.34 -53.67
C THR A 247 -12.86 -20.43 -54.76
N PRO A 248 -11.57 -20.64 -55.15
CA PRO A 248 -10.31 -20.53 -54.38
C PRO A 248 -9.11 -19.89 -55.18
N SER A 249 -7.90 -19.94 -54.58
CA SER A 249 -6.54 -20.04 -55.18
C SER A 249 -5.81 -18.77 -55.69
N ASN A 250 -4.61 -18.48 -55.16
CA ASN A 250 -3.32 -18.91 -55.74
C ASN A 250 -2.09 -18.42 -54.95
N ALA A 251 -1.01 -19.21 -55.06
CA ALA A 251 0.30 -19.03 -54.44
C ALA A 251 1.27 -18.20 -55.30
N SER A 252 2.27 -17.57 -54.66
CA SER A 252 3.60 -17.37 -55.26
C SER A 252 4.66 -17.13 -54.19
N ALA A 253 5.70 -17.95 -54.24
CA ALA A 253 6.93 -17.88 -53.46
C ALA A 253 7.80 -16.68 -53.86
N GLY A 254 8.55 -16.13 -52.90
CA GLY A 254 9.53 -15.07 -53.12
C GLY A 254 10.49 -14.88 -51.93
N GLN A 255 11.63 -15.57 -52.01
CA GLN A 255 12.97 -15.14 -51.58
C GLN A 255 13.24 -14.73 -50.11
N GLN A 256 14.00 -15.60 -49.43
CA GLN A 256 14.71 -15.38 -48.17
C GLN A 256 15.71 -14.21 -48.26
N THR A 257 15.47 -13.16 -47.48
CA THR A 257 16.51 -12.34 -46.86
C THR A 257 16.31 -12.47 -45.35
N SER A 258 17.24 -13.14 -44.68
CA SER A 258 17.22 -13.33 -43.22
C SER A 258 17.53 -12.01 -42.51
N GLU A 259 16.58 -11.09 -42.49
CA GLU A 259 16.53 -10.04 -41.47
C GLU A 259 16.03 -10.68 -40.17
N LEU A 260 16.82 -10.52 -39.10
CA LEU A 260 16.46 -10.97 -37.77
C LEU A 260 15.25 -10.16 -37.30
N VAL A 261 14.05 -10.73 -37.48
CA VAL A 261 12.78 -10.04 -37.23
C VAL A 261 12.71 -9.55 -35.77
N PRO A 262 12.38 -8.26 -35.51
CA PRO A 262 12.23 -7.71 -34.17
C PRO A 262 11.28 -8.53 -33.27
N SER A 263 10.29 -9.20 -33.86
CA SER A 263 9.35 -10.09 -33.17
C SER A 263 10.03 -11.31 -32.54
N LYS A 264 11.15 -11.81 -33.10
CA LYS A 264 11.93 -12.92 -32.50
C LYS A 264 12.66 -12.45 -31.25
N LEU A 265 13.19 -11.22 -31.25
CA LEU A 265 13.86 -10.61 -30.09
C LEU A 265 12.86 -10.24 -29.00
N LEU A 266 11.67 -9.74 -29.38
CA LEU A 266 10.58 -9.41 -28.46
C LEU A 266 9.93 -10.67 -27.86
N SER A 267 9.79 -11.74 -28.65
CA SER A 267 9.36 -13.05 -28.14
C SER A 267 10.37 -13.67 -27.18
N LEU A 268 11.67 -13.42 -27.40
CA LEU A 268 12.75 -13.92 -26.56
C LEU A 268 12.80 -13.15 -25.24
N SER A 269 12.65 -11.82 -25.25
CA SER A 269 12.58 -11.01 -24.03
C SER A 269 11.34 -11.31 -23.20
N LEU A 270 10.19 -11.51 -23.84
CA LEU A 270 8.95 -11.95 -23.18
C LEU A 270 9.10 -13.35 -22.58
N SER A 271 9.72 -14.28 -23.31
CA SER A 271 9.97 -15.64 -22.82
C SER A 271 10.92 -15.65 -21.61
N LEU A 272 11.95 -14.79 -21.62
CA LEU A 272 12.88 -14.64 -20.49
C LEU A 272 12.20 -14.00 -19.28
N LEU A 273 11.32 -13.03 -19.50
CA LEU A 273 10.56 -12.35 -18.45
C LEU A 273 9.51 -13.27 -17.83
N VAL A 274 8.80 -14.05 -18.65
CA VAL A 274 7.89 -15.11 -18.23
C VAL A 274 8.65 -16.23 -17.49
N ALA A 275 9.84 -16.61 -17.96
CA ALA A 275 10.69 -17.57 -17.27
C ALA A 275 11.16 -17.05 -15.90
N ALA A 276 11.56 -15.77 -15.82
CA ALA A 276 11.94 -15.14 -14.56
C ALA A 276 10.74 -15.05 -13.59
N PHE A 277 9.54 -14.77 -14.11
CA PHE A 277 8.30 -14.77 -13.34
C PHE A 277 7.96 -16.17 -12.79
N PHE A 278 8.01 -17.21 -13.63
CA PHE A 278 7.79 -18.59 -13.17
C PHE A 278 8.88 -19.06 -12.20
N GLN A 279 10.13 -18.65 -12.39
CA GLN A 279 11.22 -18.94 -11.45
C GLN A 279 10.99 -18.26 -10.10
N ALA A 280 10.46 -17.02 -10.10
CA ALA A 280 10.08 -16.32 -8.89
C ALA A 280 8.87 -16.97 -8.19
N ILE A 281 7.88 -17.45 -8.95
CA ILE A 281 6.76 -18.24 -8.41
C ILE A 281 7.25 -19.54 -7.79
N ARG A 282 8.15 -20.27 -8.46
CA ARG A 282 8.73 -21.50 -7.89
C ARG A 282 9.49 -21.23 -6.60
N CYS A 283 10.30 -20.17 -6.57
CA CYS A 283 10.99 -19.73 -5.36
C CYS A 283 10.00 -19.35 -4.24
N LEU A 284 8.88 -18.70 -4.59
CA LEU A 284 7.81 -18.39 -3.65
C LEU A 284 7.11 -19.65 -3.12
N THR A 285 6.81 -20.62 -3.98
CA THR A 285 6.21 -21.89 -3.57
C THR A 285 7.15 -22.70 -2.70
N GLU A 286 8.44 -22.78 -3.03
CA GLU A 286 9.44 -23.47 -2.19
C GLU A 286 9.62 -22.77 -0.84
N PHE A 287 9.63 -21.44 -0.82
CA PHE A 287 9.67 -20.68 0.44
C PHE A 287 8.40 -20.91 1.29
N ILE A 288 7.22 -20.96 0.66
CA ILE A 288 5.97 -21.26 1.35
C ILE A 288 5.95 -22.69 1.88
N GLU A 289 6.44 -23.66 1.11
CA GLU A 289 6.55 -25.06 1.56
C GLU A 289 7.54 -25.21 2.72
N ASP A 290 8.71 -24.57 2.65
CA ASP A 290 9.69 -24.56 3.75
C ASP A 290 9.14 -23.86 4.99
N MET A 291 8.36 -22.81 4.81
CA MET A 291 7.65 -22.13 5.90
C MET A 291 6.59 -23.05 6.54
N PHE A 292 5.79 -23.76 5.75
CA PHE A 292 4.82 -24.74 6.27
C PHE A 292 5.51 -25.89 6.99
N ARG A 293 6.65 -26.38 6.47
CA ARG A 293 7.47 -27.41 7.13
C ARG A 293 8.01 -26.92 8.48
N THR A 294 8.49 -25.69 8.54
CA THR A 294 9.03 -25.09 9.77
C THR A 294 7.92 -24.89 10.81
N LEU A 295 6.75 -24.41 10.38
CA LEU A 295 5.58 -24.24 11.24
C LEU A 295 5.08 -25.58 11.81
N HIS A 296 5.09 -26.65 11.00
CA HIS A 296 4.69 -27.97 11.46
C HIS A 296 5.68 -28.51 12.50
N CYS A 297 6.99 -28.30 12.30
CA CYS A 297 8.01 -28.67 13.29
C CYS A 297 7.88 -27.92 14.62
N GLU A 298 7.52 -26.63 14.62
CA GLU A 298 7.34 -25.87 15.87
C GLU A 298 6.09 -26.30 16.63
N LEU A 299 5.00 -26.61 15.93
CA LEU A 299 3.75 -27.10 16.55
C LEU A 299 3.85 -28.54 17.08
N ASP A 300 4.78 -29.35 16.58
CA ASP A 300 5.03 -30.70 17.08
C ASP A 300 5.99 -30.73 18.31
N MET A 301 6.56 -29.58 18.70
CA MET A 301 7.50 -29.45 19.83
C MET A 301 6.89 -28.81 21.10
N GLU A 302 5.63 -28.39 21.08
CA GLU A 302 4.82 -27.98 22.25
C GLU A 302 3.83 -29.08 22.68
#